data_AF-A0A7X8U483-F1
#
_entry.id   AF-A0A7X8U483-F1
#
_cell.length_a   1.000
_cell.length_b   1.000
_cell.length_c   1.000
_cell.angle_alpha   90.00
_cell.angle_beta   90.00
_cell.angle_gamma   90.00
#
_symmetry.space_group_name_H-M   'P 1'
#
loop_
_entity.id
_entity.type
_entity.pdbx_description
1 polymer ?
#
loop_
_entity_poly.entity_id
_entity_poly.type
_entity_poly.pdbx_seq_one_letter_code
_entity_poly.pdbx_strand_id
1 'polypeptide(L)'
;MLEKLDKLVILFDFYGPLLTERQKQVFELHYEADLGLSEVAQQMAITRQGVFDLLKRTEQALERYEEKLMLVHRFQEDRKKIEEAYLILSRPDHNNTDLIAQAADRLAQVLNTDSIPKGVDGNGF
;
A
#
# COMPACT_ATOMS: atom_id res chain seq x y z
N MET A 1 0.11 -16.01 -7.41
CA MET A 1 1.05 -15.25 -8.27
C MET A 1 0.53 -13.83 -8.49
N LEU A 2 -0.75 -13.66 -8.85
CA LEU A 2 -1.44 -12.35 -8.91
C LEU A 2 -1.40 -11.59 -7.57
N GLU A 3 -1.71 -12.25 -6.45
CA GLU A 3 -1.76 -11.60 -5.12
C GLU A 3 -0.46 -10.92 -4.68
N LYS A 4 0.72 -11.45 -5.06
CA LYS A 4 2.01 -10.85 -4.71
C LYS A 4 2.28 -9.61 -5.57
N LEU A 5 1.94 -9.67 -6.86
CA LEU A 5 2.10 -8.55 -7.78
C LEU A 5 1.18 -7.39 -7.38
N ASP A 6 -0.10 -7.69 -7.13
CA ASP A 6 -1.09 -6.69 -6.72
C ASP A 6 -0.66 -5.99 -5.41
N LYS A 7 -0.11 -6.75 -4.47
CA LYS A 7 0.45 -6.19 -3.23
C LYS A 7 1.60 -5.22 -3.52
N LEU A 8 2.56 -5.60 -4.37
CA LEU A 8 3.72 -4.76 -4.67
C LEU A 8 3.34 -3.47 -5.39
N VAL A 9 2.36 -3.52 -6.30
CA VAL A 9 1.84 -2.33 -6.99
C VAL A 9 1.22 -1.36 -5.99
N ILE A 10 0.34 -1.84 -5.11
CA ILE A 10 -0.26 -0.97 -4.08
C ILE A 10 0.81 -0.39 -3.14
N LEU A 11 1.81 -1.19 -2.75
CA LEU A 11 2.91 -0.68 -1.94
C LEU A 11 3.71 0.41 -2.68
N PHE A 12 3.92 0.25 -3.98
CA PHE A 12 4.60 1.24 -4.80
C PHE A 12 3.78 2.53 -4.95
N ASP A 13 2.45 2.46 -5.08
CA ASP A 13 1.61 3.67 -5.11
C ASP A 13 1.76 4.52 -3.84
N PHE A 14 1.90 3.86 -2.68
CA PHE A 14 2.03 4.54 -1.38
C PHE A 14 3.46 4.97 -1.06
N TYR A 15 4.44 4.12 -1.36
CA TYR A 15 5.83 4.26 -0.91
C TYR A 15 6.83 4.52 -2.03
N GLY A 16 6.39 4.48 -3.29
CA GLY A 16 7.20 4.79 -4.46
C GLY A 16 7.99 6.09 -4.30
N PRO A 17 7.40 7.20 -3.84
CA PRO A 17 8.12 8.45 -3.59
C PRO A 17 9.32 8.36 -2.64
N LEU A 18 9.36 7.35 -1.74
CA LEU A 18 10.46 7.13 -0.78
C LEU A 18 11.62 6.33 -1.37
N LEU A 19 11.41 5.69 -2.53
CA LEU A 19 12.44 4.94 -3.23
C LEU A 19 13.45 5.87 -3.90
N THR A 20 14.69 5.38 -4.05
CA THR A 20 15.67 6.05 -4.89
C THR A 20 15.26 6.00 -6.36
N GLU A 21 15.76 6.94 -7.17
CA GLU A 21 15.45 7.02 -8.60
C GLU A 21 15.73 5.70 -9.35
N ARG A 22 16.85 5.05 -9.03
CA ARG A 22 17.19 3.74 -9.62
C ARG A 22 16.21 2.63 -9.23
N GLN A 23 15.67 2.67 -8.02
CA GLN A 23 14.69 1.69 -7.56
C GLN A 23 13.34 1.90 -8.23
N LYS A 24 12.89 3.16 -8.36
CA LYS A 24 11.68 3.51 -9.13
C LYS A 24 11.80 3.05 -10.57
N GLN A 25 12.89 3.45 -11.23
CA GLN A 25 13.11 3.12 -12.63
C GLN A 25 13.08 1.60 -12.88
N VAL A 26 13.74 0.79 -12.05
CA VAL A 26 13.71 -0.67 -12.24
C VAL A 26 12.30 -1.26 -12.03
N PHE A 27 11.53 -0.66 -11.12
CA PHE A 27 10.17 -1.10 -10.80
C PHE A 27 9.22 -0.76 -11.95
N GLU A 28 9.23 0.50 -12.40
CA GLU A 28 8.41 0.98 -13.53
C GLU A 28 8.71 0.19 -14.81
N LEU A 29 9.99 0.00 -15.14
CA LEU A 29 10.37 -0.76 -16.33
C LEU A 29 9.89 -2.22 -16.27
N HIS A 30 9.97 -2.87 -15.11
CA HIS A 30 9.58 -4.27 -14.99
C HIS A 30 8.07 -4.47 -14.84
N TYR A 31 7.41 -3.66 -14.01
CA TYR A 31 6.01 -3.87 -13.62
C TYR A 31 5.01 -3.00 -14.39
N GLU A 32 5.37 -1.78 -14.77
CA GLU A 32 4.47 -0.90 -15.54
C GLU A 32 4.65 -1.08 -17.05
N ALA A 33 5.89 -1.21 -17.51
CA ALA A 33 6.23 -1.40 -18.92
C ALA A 33 6.29 -2.88 -19.35
N ASP A 34 6.02 -3.81 -18.43
CA ASP A 34 6.02 -5.27 -18.65
C ASP A 34 7.31 -5.81 -19.32
N LEU A 35 8.46 -5.18 -19.02
CA LEU A 35 9.74 -5.59 -19.59
C LEU A 35 10.35 -6.77 -18.83
N GLY A 36 10.90 -7.73 -19.57
CA GLY A 36 11.70 -8.80 -19.01
C GLY A 36 13.04 -8.32 -18.45
N LEU A 37 13.63 -9.08 -17.52
CA LEU A 37 14.89 -8.71 -16.85
C LEU A 37 16.04 -8.39 -17.82
N SER A 38 16.07 -9.02 -19.01
CA SER A 38 17.08 -8.77 -20.04
C SER A 38 16.87 -7.43 -20.75
N GLU A 39 15.63 -7.01 -20.95
CA GLU A 39 15.28 -5.74 -21.61
C GLU A 39 15.54 -4.58 -20.64
N VAL A 40 15.15 -4.73 -19.37
CA VAL A 40 15.48 -3.79 -18.30
C VAL A 40 17.00 -3.64 -18.14
N ALA A 41 17.75 -4.74 -18.22
CA ALA A 41 19.21 -4.73 -18.13
C ALA A 41 19.85 -3.90 -19.24
N GLN A 42 19.33 -4.02 -20.47
CA GLN A 42 19.77 -3.23 -21.61
C GLN A 42 19.47 -1.74 -21.41
N GLN A 43 18.25 -1.39 -21.00
CA GLN A 43 17.85 0.01 -20.81
C GLN A 43 18.58 0.69 -19.65
N MET A 44 18.81 -0.02 -18.55
CA MET A 44 19.52 0.51 -17.38
C MET A 44 21.04 0.38 -17.48
N ALA A 45 21.56 -0.21 -18.56
CA ALA A 45 22.98 -0.49 -18.79
C ALA A 45 23.66 -1.24 -17.62
N ILE A 46 22.97 -2.25 -17.07
CA ILE A 46 23.48 -3.12 -15.99
C ILE A 46 23.33 -4.60 -16.38
N THR A 47 23.90 -5.51 -15.58
CA THR A 47 23.74 -6.94 -15.85
C THR A 47 22.33 -7.41 -15.49
N ARG A 48 21.87 -8.50 -16.12
CA ARG A 48 20.60 -9.17 -15.76
C ARG A 48 20.54 -9.53 -14.27
N GLN A 49 21.67 -9.94 -13.69
CA GLN A 49 21.77 -10.20 -12.26
C GLN A 49 21.62 -8.91 -11.44
N GLY A 50 22.23 -7.82 -11.89
CA GLY A 50 22.08 -6.50 -11.27
C GLY A 50 20.64 -6.00 -11.26
N VAL A 51 19.88 -6.23 -12.33
CA VAL A 51 18.43 -5.95 -12.38
C VAL A 51 17.70 -6.78 -11.32
N PHE A 52 17.91 -8.10 -11.31
CA PHE A 52 17.26 -8.99 -10.35
C PHE A 52 17.53 -8.58 -8.89
N ASP A 53 18.78 -8.28 -8.56
CA ASP A 53 19.17 -7.85 -7.21
C ASP A 53 18.57 -6.49 -6.87
N LEU A 54 18.51 -5.56 -7.82
CA LEU A 54 17.93 -4.24 -7.61
C LEU A 54 16.41 -4.32 -7.42
N LEU A 55 15.71 -5.12 -8.21
CA LEU A 55 14.28 -5.39 -8.05
C LEU A 55 13.98 -5.98 -6.68
N LYS A 56 14.72 -7.02 -6.29
CA LYS A 56 14.54 -7.68 -4.99
C LYS A 56 14.77 -6.71 -3.81
N ARG A 57 15.79 -5.85 -3.89
CA ARG A 57 16.01 -4.80 -2.87
C ARG A 57 14.90 -3.75 -2.86
N THR A 58 14.31 -3.47 -4.02
CA THR A 58 13.18 -2.53 -4.14
C THR A 58 11.93 -3.11 -3.49
N GLU A 59 11.58 -4.37 -3.79
CA GLU A 59 10.49 -5.10 -3.13
C GLU A 59 10.66 -5.09 -1.60
N GLN A 60 11.86 -5.40 -1.11
CA GLN A 60 12.16 -5.40 0.32
C GLN A 60 12.07 -4.02 0.96
N ALA A 61 12.41 -2.95 0.24
CA ALA A 61 12.29 -1.59 0.74
C ALA A 61 10.81 -1.22 0.93
N LEU A 62 9.97 -1.51 -0.08
CA LEU A 62 8.52 -1.31 -0.03
C LEU A 62 7.88 -2.06 1.15
N GLU A 63 8.21 -3.34 1.33
CA GLU A 63 7.72 -4.13 2.45
C GLU A 63 8.15 -3.55 3.80
N ARG A 64 9.41 -3.11 3.94
CA ARG A 64 9.89 -2.46 5.16
C ARG A 64 9.22 -1.13 5.47
N TYR A 65 8.82 -0.38 4.44
CA TYR A 65 8.05 0.84 4.65
C TYR A 65 6.66 0.51 5.19
N GLU A 66 6.00 -0.52 4.66
CA GLU A 66 4.71 -0.98 5.18
C GLU A 66 4.82 -1.50 6.62
N GLU A 67 5.82 -2.32 6.94
CA GLU A 67 6.04 -2.80 8.31
C GLU A 67 6.16 -1.67 9.34
N LYS A 68 6.70 -0.51 8.93
CA LYS A 68 6.92 0.63 9.82
C LYS A 68 5.76 1.63 9.83
N LEU A 69 5.17 1.89 8.67
CA LEU A 69 4.21 2.97 8.49
C LEU A 69 2.77 2.47 8.46
N MET A 70 2.53 1.22 8.06
CA MET A 70 1.24 0.54 8.04
C MET A 70 0.15 1.33 7.28
N LEU A 71 0.54 2.12 6.27
CA LEU A 71 -0.40 3.00 5.56
C LEU A 71 -1.34 2.20 4.67
N VAL A 72 -0.83 1.17 3.98
CA VAL A 72 -1.68 0.32 3.12
C VAL A 72 -2.65 -0.47 3.97
N HIS A 73 -2.19 -1.05 5.08
CA HIS A 73 -3.07 -1.74 6.04
C HIS A 73 -4.21 -0.85 6.52
N ARG A 74 -3.89 0.35 7.03
CA ARG A 74 -4.89 1.31 7.52
C ARG A 74 -5.86 1.72 6.41
N PHE A 75 -5.34 2.00 5.22
CA PHE A 75 -6.18 2.32 4.07
C PHE A 75 -7.17 1.19 3.74
N GLN A 76 -6.73 -0.07 3.78
CA GLN A 76 -7.60 -1.22 3.56
C GLN A 76 -8.65 -1.41 4.66
N GLU A 77 -8.27 -1.22 5.92
CA GLU A 77 -9.19 -1.26 7.06
C GLU A 77 -10.26 -0.17 6.95
N ASP A 78 -9.84 1.05 6.62
CA ASP A 78 -10.74 2.17 6.49
C ASP A 78 -11.67 2.01 5.29
N ARG A 79 -11.16 1.51 4.16
CA ARG A 79 -11.99 1.18 2.99
C ARG A 79 -13.06 0.14 3.34
N LYS A 80 -12.70 -0.90 4.12
CA LYS A 80 -13.65 -1.91 4.58
C LYS A 80 -14.76 -1.31 5.45
N LYS A 81 -14.42 -0.44 6.40
CA LYS A 81 -15.41 0.25 7.25
C LYS A 81 -16.35 1.13 6.42
N ILE A 82 -15.82 1.82 5.41
CA ILE A 82 -16.62 2.63 4.48
C ILE A 82 -17.57 1.74 3.67
N GLU A 83 -17.09 0.63 3.13
CA GLU A 83 -17.91 -0.33 2.40
C GLU A 83 -19.03 -0.90 3.28
N GLU A 84 -18.74 -1.27 4.53
CA GLU A 84 -19.73 -1.72 5.50
C GLU A 84 -20.80 -0.64 5.76
N ALA A 85 -20.40 0.61 6.00
CA ALA A 85 -21.31 1.72 6.19
C ALA A 85 -22.19 1.97 4.95
N TYR A 86 -21.59 1.95 3.76
CA TYR A 86 -22.29 2.11 2.49
C TYR A 86 -23.34 1.00 2.29
N LEU A 87 -22.99 -0.26 2.57
CA LEU A 87 -23.91 -1.39 2.46
C LEU A 87 -25.09 -1.27 3.43
N ILE A 88 -24.88 -0.74 4.64
CA ILE A 88 -25.95 -0.49 5.61
C ILE A 88 -26.91 0.57 5.06
N LEU A 89 -26.38 1.68 4.56
CA LEU A 89 -27.16 2.81 4.05
C LEU A 89 -27.85 2.52 2.72
N SER A 90 -27.33 1.60 1.92
CA SER A 90 -27.90 1.22 0.62
C SER A 90 -29.07 0.22 0.72
N ARG A 91 -29.44 -0.21 1.94
CA ARG A 91 -30.55 -1.15 2.15
C ARG A 91 -31.91 -0.44 1.98
N PRO A 92 -32.95 -1.15 1.52
CA PRO A 92 -34.30 -0.57 1.37
C PRO A 92 -34.84 0.05 2.67
N ASP A 93 -34.52 -0.53 3.83
CA ASP A 93 -34.91 -0.06 5.18
C ASP A 93 -33.97 1.01 5.78
N HIS A 94 -33.30 1.81 4.94
CA HIS A 94 -32.34 2.86 5.32
C HIS A 94 -32.86 3.91 6.33
N ASN A 95 -34.18 3.98 6.58
CA ASN A 95 -34.79 4.86 7.59
C ASN A 95 -34.78 4.29 9.02
N ASN A 96 -34.17 3.12 9.24
CA ASN A 96 -33.97 2.58 10.59
C ASN A 96 -32.86 3.37 11.31
N THR A 97 -33.26 4.13 12.34
CA THR A 97 -32.36 4.96 13.16
C THR A 97 -31.18 4.18 13.73
N ASP A 98 -31.36 2.91 14.09
CA ASP A 98 -30.28 2.05 14.60
C ASP A 98 -29.25 1.71 13.51
N LEU A 99 -29.71 1.41 12.29
CA LEU A 99 -28.82 1.16 11.16
C LEU A 99 -28.03 2.43 10.76
N ILE A 100 -28.68 3.59 10.80
CA ILE A 100 -28.02 4.87 10.54
C ILE A 100 -26.94 5.13 11.61
N ALA A 101 -27.25 4.88 12.89
CA ALA A 101 -26.29 5.03 13.97
C ALA A 101 -25.08 4.09 13.81
N GLN A 102 -25.30 2.84 13.41
CA GLN A 102 -24.24 1.88 13.14
C GLN A 102 -23.35 2.31 11.97
N ALA A 103 -23.94 2.81 10.88
CA ALA A 103 -23.18 3.33 9.74
C ALA A 103 -22.37 4.57 10.13
N ALA A 104 -22.96 5.48 10.91
CA ALA A 104 -22.28 6.67 11.42
C ALA A 104 -21.09 6.32 12.35
N ASP A 105 -21.23 5.30 13.21
CA ASP A 105 -20.13 4.81 14.04
C ASP A 105 -18.97 4.26 13.20
N ARG A 106 -19.25 3.45 12.17
CA ARG A 106 -18.22 2.94 11.26
C ARG A 106 -17.47 4.06 10.54
N LEU A 107 -18.17 5.10 10.09
CA LEU A 107 -17.54 6.27 9.48
C LEU A 107 -16.73 7.08 10.50
N ALA A 108 -17.23 7.24 11.73
CA ALA A 108 -16.49 7.93 12.80
C ALA A 108 -15.17 7.20 13.14
N GLN A 109 -15.14 5.87 13.09
CA GLN A 109 -13.93 5.07 13.28
C GLN A 109 -12.89 5.22 12.16
N VAL A 110 -13.28 5.72 10.99
CA VAL A 110 -12.35 6.08 9.89
C VAL A 110 -11.82 7.49 10.07
N LEU A 111 -12.66 8.40 10.56
CA LEU A 111 -12.29 9.80 10.78
C LEU A 111 -11.40 10.00 12.03
N ASN A 112 -11.51 9.12 13.04
CA ASN A 112 -10.75 9.22 14.28
C ASN A 112 -9.38 8.50 14.24
N THR A 113 -8.95 7.98 13.08
CA THR A 113 -7.69 7.21 12.94
C THR A 113 -6.41 8.08 12.94
N ASP A 114 -6.53 9.40 13.13
CA ASP A 114 -5.42 10.36 13.29
C ASP A 114 -4.53 10.14 14.54
N SER A 115 -4.80 9.10 15.32
CA SER A 115 -3.84 8.62 16.33
C SER A 115 -2.65 7.96 15.62
N ILE A 116 -1.66 8.79 15.27
CA ILE A 116 -0.27 8.43 14.95
C ILE A 116 0.10 7.16 15.75
N PRO A 117 0.64 6.10 15.12
CA PRO A 117 1.12 4.96 15.87
C PRO A 117 2.19 5.51 16.84
N LYS A 118 2.04 5.24 18.14
CA LYS A 118 3.09 5.50 19.13
C LYS A 118 4.32 4.69 18.72
N GLY A 119 5.15 5.30 17.87
CA GLY A 119 6.43 4.80 17.46
C GLY A 119 7.48 5.38 18.37
N VAL A 120 8.15 4.47 19.06
CA VAL A 120 9.44 4.65 19.74
C VAL A 120 9.36 5.36 21.09
N ASP A 121 8.98 4.58 22.11
CA ASP A 121 9.54 4.78 23.43
C ASP A 121 11.06 4.90 23.30
N GLY A 122 11.58 6.00 23.80
CA GLY A 122 13.00 6.31 23.75
C GLY A 122 13.84 5.21 24.38
N ASN A 123 14.86 4.77 23.65
CA ASN A 123 16.13 4.41 24.26
C ASN A 123 17.24 4.39 23.20
N GLY A 124 18.30 5.15 23.46
CA GLY A 124 19.56 5.09 22.71
C GLY A 124 20.08 6.44 22.28
N PHE A 125 20.71 7.14 23.24
CA PHE A 125 21.77 8.11 22.96
C PHE A 125 22.90 7.48 22.12
#